data_AF-B2WAX5-F1
#
_entry.id   AF-B2WAX5-F1
#
_cell.length_a   1.000
_cell.length_b   1.000
_cell.length_c   1.000
_cell.angle_alpha   90.00
_cell.angle_beta   90.00
_cell.angle_gamma   90.00
#
_symmetry.space_group_name_H-M   'P 1'
#
loop_
_entity.id
_entity.type
_entity.pdbx_description
1 polymer ?
#
loop_
_entity_poly.entity_id
_entity_poly.type
_entity_poly.pdbx_seq_one_letter_code
_entity_poly.pdbx_strand_id
1 'polypeptide(L)'
;MDHNNSAQRSAHQKMDTDRLAAEMTEQFRHVLSTKRMNDLTSRTSQSRSSSPAPRDFVSPQPPSSHAAAPPTYASLKNIPLVPEAPRDARSLRFKNMLHSLSNMPLRWENPGLLDEALRVIPLEKIYDEAEEESQILQAEAESMAAGKKAAWGYQDCVVRALLRWFKRSFFSWVNNPPCSRCYSPTVAVGITPPLPDEQARGANQVEAYRCSHEGCKNYERFPRYNDAFVLLQTRKGRCGEWANCFSMLCRAVGSRVRWVWNAEDHVWTEVYSVHRKRWIHVDACEEAWDKPRLYTEGWGKKLSYCIAFSADGAMDVTRRYVRDAKHAAERNRAPEAVLLHIMDEIRATRRSNMSKQDKFRLEGEDIREAKELRANVISSIVNAVSKLSPEDIINGQVTRRLDPDAQKALEGRMSGNAQWIRARNEGGQQQNQQDPRNQHQR
;
A
#
# COMPACT_ATOMS: atom_id res chain seq x y z
N MET A 1 -34.03 62.64 28.93
CA MET A 1 -32.73 62.77 29.63
C MET A 1 -32.08 61.39 29.62
N ASP A 2 -31.62 60.88 28.47
CA ASP A 2 -30.38 61.31 27.75
C ASP A 2 -29.16 61.04 28.64
N HIS A 3 -28.07 60.35 28.28
CA HIS A 3 -27.43 59.85 27.05
C HIS A 3 -26.45 58.73 27.49
N ASN A 4 -26.23 57.60 26.81
CA ASN A 4 -25.58 57.34 25.51
C ASN A 4 -24.05 57.07 25.58
N ASN A 5 -23.62 56.07 24.80
CA ASN A 5 -22.26 55.65 24.37
C ASN A 5 -21.32 54.97 25.39
N SER A 6 -20.70 53.83 25.12
CA SER A 6 -20.11 53.40 23.84
C SER A 6 -20.06 51.87 23.69
N ALA A 7 -20.71 51.39 22.64
CA ALA A 7 -20.45 50.09 22.02
C ALA A 7 -19.57 50.33 20.80
N GLN A 8 -18.33 49.82 20.80
CA GLN A 8 -17.54 49.70 19.58
C GLN A 8 -17.39 48.22 19.20
N ARG A 9 -18.02 47.93 18.06
CA ARG A 9 -18.08 46.65 17.37
C ARG A 9 -16.68 46.22 16.88
N SER A 10 -16.27 45.02 17.24
CA SER A 10 -15.30 44.23 16.45
C SER A 10 -16.01 42.95 16.00
N ALA A 11 -16.75 43.06 14.90
CA ALA A 11 -17.24 41.90 14.18
C ALA A 11 -16.14 41.48 13.20
N HIS A 12 -15.23 40.60 13.64
CA HIS A 12 -14.38 39.86 12.72
C HIS A 12 -15.27 38.92 11.90
N GLN A 13 -15.43 39.26 10.61
CA GLN A 13 -16.07 38.42 9.61
C GLN A 13 -15.35 37.07 9.54
N LYS A 14 -15.98 36.01 10.06
CA LYS A 14 -15.66 34.65 9.64
C LYS A 14 -15.97 34.57 8.15
N MET A 15 -14.94 34.55 7.31
CA MET A 15 -15.07 34.20 5.89
C MET A 15 -15.74 32.82 5.83
N ASP A 16 -16.90 32.77 5.22
CA ASP A 16 -17.65 31.54 4.97
C ASP A 16 -16.91 30.73 3.90
N THR A 17 -16.13 29.74 4.35
CA THR A 17 -15.27 28.90 3.50
C THR A 17 -16.06 28.14 2.45
N ASP A 18 -17.33 27.83 2.72
CA ASP A 18 -18.20 27.13 1.78
C ASP A 18 -18.65 28.06 0.65
N ARG A 19 -18.90 29.34 0.98
CA ARG A 19 -19.18 30.37 -0.03
C ARG A 19 -17.96 30.64 -0.91
N LEU A 20 -16.76 30.70 -0.34
CA LEU A 20 -15.52 30.86 -1.13
C LEU A 20 -15.30 29.66 -2.06
N ALA A 21 -15.55 28.43 -1.59
CA ALA A 21 -15.43 27.23 -2.41
C ALA A 21 -16.46 27.21 -3.56
N ALA A 22 -17.69 27.68 -3.30
CA ALA A 22 -18.72 27.83 -4.33
C ALA A 22 -18.33 28.88 -5.38
N GLU A 23 -17.87 30.06 -4.95
CA GLU A 23 -17.42 31.14 -5.84
C GLU A 23 -16.22 30.70 -6.70
N MET A 24 -15.23 29.99 -6.12
CA MET A 24 -14.11 29.44 -6.89
C MET A 24 -14.55 28.37 -7.91
N THR A 25 -15.52 27.53 -7.54
CA THR A 25 -16.07 26.51 -8.47
C THR A 25 -16.78 27.16 -9.65
N GLU A 26 -17.50 28.25 -9.40
CA GLU A 26 -18.21 29.01 -10.43
C GLU A 26 -17.23 29.75 -11.36
N GLN A 27 -16.19 30.38 -10.79
CA GLN A 27 -15.11 30.98 -11.57
C GLN A 27 -14.39 29.94 -12.44
N PHE A 28 -14.12 28.74 -11.92
CA PHE A 28 -13.49 27.67 -12.68
C PHE A 28 -14.36 27.18 -13.83
N ARG A 29 -15.68 27.04 -13.60
CA ARG A 29 -16.65 26.74 -14.66
C ARG A 29 -16.70 27.83 -15.73
N HIS A 30 -16.65 29.10 -15.33
CA HIS A 30 -16.63 30.22 -16.25
C HIS A 30 -15.40 30.14 -17.15
N VAL A 31 -14.19 29.99 -16.58
CA VAL A 31 -12.93 29.88 -17.33
C VAL A 31 -12.95 28.72 -18.32
N LEU A 32 -13.46 27.55 -17.93
CA LEU A 32 -13.60 26.40 -18.83
C LEU A 32 -14.60 26.67 -19.96
N SER A 33 -15.70 27.36 -19.67
CA SER A 33 -16.70 27.77 -20.66
C SER A 33 -16.12 28.79 -21.65
N THR A 34 -15.41 29.81 -21.17
CA THR A 34 -14.79 30.84 -22.02
C THR A 34 -13.72 30.23 -22.92
N LYS A 35 -12.89 29.32 -22.38
CA LYS A 35 -11.87 28.62 -23.16
C LYS A 35 -12.49 27.74 -24.25
N ARG A 36 -13.57 27.01 -23.92
CA ARG A 36 -14.32 26.20 -24.89
C ARG A 36 -14.97 27.05 -25.98
N MET A 37 -15.50 28.22 -25.62
CA MET A 37 -16.11 29.14 -26.58
C MET A 37 -15.05 29.74 -27.51
N ASN A 38 -13.90 30.17 -26.98
CA ASN A 38 -12.78 30.67 -27.78
C ASN A 38 -12.21 29.61 -28.75
N ASP A 39 -12.15 28.33 -28.33
CA ASP A 39 -11.76 27.21 -29.19
C ASP A 39 -12.78 26.90 -30.30
N LEU A 40 -14.07 27.18 -30.07
CA LEU A 40 -15.10 27.06 -31.11
C LEU A 40 -15.03 28.22 -32.10
N THR A 41 -14.79 29.45 -31.62
CA THR A 41 -14.70 30.65 -32.46
C THR A 41 -13.43 30.67 -33.32
N SER A 42 -12.32 30.07 -32.85
CA SER A 42 -11.09 29.92 -33.63
C SER A 42 -11.21 28.88 -34.76
N ARG A 43 -12.17 27.95 -34.66
CA ARG A 43 -12.43 26.92 -35.67
C ARG A 43 -13.33 27.40 -36.82
N THR A 44 -14.24 28.34 -36.56
CA THR A 44 -15.13 28.90 -37.59
C THR A 44 -14.44 29.90 -38.53
N SER A 45 -13.30 30.46 -38.15
CA SER A 45 -12.53 31.39 -39.00
C SER A 45 -11.66 30.69 -40.06
N GLN A 46 -11.51 29.36 -40.02
CA GLN A 46 -10.66 28.59 -40.95
C GLN A 46 -11.42 27.76 -42.00
N SER A 47 -12.75 27.89 -42.10
CA SER A 47 -13.56 27.13 -43.07
C SER A 47 -14.41 28.05 -43.95
N ARG A 48 -13.79 28.62 -44.99
CA ARG A 48 -14.49 29.07 -46.20
C ARG A 48 -13.89 28.40 -47.43
N SER A 49 -14.66 27.48 -47.99
CA SER A 49 -14.43 26.74 -49.23
C SER A 49 -14.69 27.62 -50.45
N SER A 50 -13.86 27.47 -51.49
CA SER A 50 -14.23 27.78 -52.88
C SER A 50 -13.74 26.64 -53.80
N SER A 51 -14.53 26.28 -54.80
CA SER A 51 -14.31 25.24 -55.83
C SER A 51 -14.73 25.83 -57.20
N PRO A 52 -14.60 25.13 -58.35
CA PRO A 52 -13.41 24.53 -58.97
C PRO A 52 -13.29 24.87 -60.50
N ALA A 53 -12.14 24.61 -61.14
CA ALA A 53 -12.04 24.46 -62.62
C ALA A 53 -10.76 23.68 -63.06
N PRO A 54 -10.70 23.08 -64.27
CA PRO A 54 -9.80 21.94 -64.56
C PRO A 54 -8.74 22.14 -65.67
N ARG A 55 -7.75 21.23 -65.65
CA ARG A 55 -6.86 20.70 -66.73
C ARG A 55 -5.47 21.31 -67.05
N ASP A 56 -4.55 20.34 -67.26
CA ASP A 56 -3.38 20.22 -68.16
C ASP A 56 -1.92 20.55 -67.74
N PHE A 57 -1.12 19.46 -67.74
CA PHE A 57 0.26 19.25 -68.23
C PHE A 57 1.54 19.57 -67.40
N VAL A 58 2.43 18.55 -67.39
CA VAL A 58 3.91 18.49 -67.18
C VAL A 58 4.49 18.32 -65.75
N SER A 59 5.22 17.20 -65.56
CA SER A 59 6.13 16.80 -64.46
C SER A 59 7.46 17.62 -64.46
N PRO A 60 8.28 17.75 -63.37
CA PRO A 60 8.81 16.64 -62.55
C PRO A 60 8.92 16.85 -61.01
N GLN A 61 9.03 15.71 -60.32
CA GLN A 61 9.26 15.48 -58.87
C GLN A 61 10.58 16.11 -58.34
N PRO A 62 10.71 16.39 -57.02
CA PRO A 62 11.08 15.35 -56.02
C PRO A 62 10.54 15.62 -54.58
N PRO A 63 11.02 14.91 -53.53
CA PRO A 63 10.67 13.56 -53.11
C PRO A 63 9.69 13.52 -51.92
N SER A 64 9.17 12.32 -51.68
CA SER A 64 8.20 11.91 -50.66
C SER A 64 8.55 12.28 -49.20
N SER A 65 7.62 12.96 -48.53
CA SER A 65 7.43 12.87 -47.09
C SER A 65 5.98 12.45 -46.82
N HIS A 66 5.82 11.23 -46.27
CA HIS A 66 4.54 10.75 -45.77
C HIS A 66 4.10 11.62 -44.60
N ALA A 67 3.23 12.59 -44.86
CA ALA A 67 2.48 13.27 -43.82
C ALA A 67 1.46 12.28 -43.24
N ALA A 68 1.83 11.61 -42.15
CA ALA A 68 0.90 10.88 -41.32
C ALA A 68 -0.13 11.87 -40.76
N ALA A 69 -1.42 11.57 -40.96
CA ALA A 69 -2.50 12.29 -40.31
C ALA A 69 -2.28 12.33 -38.79
N PRO A 70 -2.60 13.45 -38.11
CA PRO A 70 -2.39 13.56 -36.67
C PRO A 70 -3.24 12.51 -35.93
N PRO A 71 -2.71 11.87 -34.87
CA PRO A 71 -3.46 10.87 -34.13
C PRO A 71 -4.64 11.54 -33.40
N THR A 72 -5.79 10.88 -33.44
CA THR A 72 -7.00 11.19 -32.67
C THR A 72 -6.72 11.09 -31.17
N TYR A 73 -6.17 12.14 -30.58
CA TYR A 73 -6.01 12.25 -29.12
C TYR A 73 -7.32 12.72 -28.49
N ALA A 74 -8.34 11.86 -28.51
CA ALA A 74 -9.59 12.04 -27.79
C ALA A 74 -10.26 10.70 -27.45
N SER A 75 -9.49 9.67 -27.10
CA SER A 75 -10.07 8.41 -26.61
C SER A 75 -10.27 8.48 -25.09
N LEU A 76 -11.45 8.95 -24.68
CA LEU A 76 -12.24 8.55 -23.51
C LEU A 76 -11.46 7.90 -22.34
N LYS A 77 -10.87 8.70 -21.45
CA LYS A 77 -10.20 8.21 -20.22
C LYS A 77 -11.13 7.71 -19.11
N ASN A 78 -12.43 7.51 -19.39
CA ASN A 78 -13.46 7.21 -18.38
C ASN A 78 -14.41 6.05 -18.77
N ILE A 79 -13.92 5.04 -19.50
CA ILE A 79 -14.71 3.82 -19.71
C ILE A 79 -14.56 2.92 -18.47
N PRO A 80 -15.67 2.44 -17.86
CA PRO A 80 -15.60 1.43 -16.82
C PRO A 80 -14.76 0.24 -17.29
N LEU A 81 -13.77 -0.16 -16.49
CA LEU A 81 -12.96 -1.32 -16.81
C LEU A 81 -13.86 -2.57 -16.74
N VAL A 82 -14.07 -3.22 -17.88
CA VAL A 82 -14.85 -4.47 -17.96
C VAL A 82 -13.90 -5.64 -17.68
N PRO A 83 -14.23 -6.57 -16.77
CA PRO A 83 -13.42 -7.76 -16.54
C PRO A 83 -13.32 -8.64 -17.80
N GLU A 84 -12.11 -9.07 -18.15
CA GLU A 84 -11.84 -9.92 -19.33
C GLU A 84 -11.08 -11.19 -18.95
N ALA A 85 -11.48 -12.35 -19.48
CA ALA A 85 -10.76 -13.60 -19.23
C ALA A 85 -9.35 -13.58 -19.86
N PRO A 86 -8.34 -14.20 -19.22
CA PRO A 86 -6.98 -14.26 -19.76
C PRO A 86 -6.94 -15.07 -21.06
N ARG A 87 -6.36 -14.51 -22.12
CA ARG A 87 -6.21 -15.18 -23.44
C ARG A 87 -4.77 -15.53 -23.78
N ASP A 88 -3.81 -14.78 -23.24
CA ASP A 88 -2.39 -14.97 -23.50
C ASP A 88 -1.69 -15.77 -22.39
N ALA A 89 -0.57 -16.39 -22.75
CA ALA A 89 0.20 -17.25 -21.83
C ALA A 89 0.77 -16.49 -20.62
N ARG A 90 1.08 -15.19 -20.74
CA ARG A 90 1.61 -14.40 -19.61
C ARG A 90 0.52 -14.15 -18.59
N SER A 91 -0.66 -13.72 -19.04
CA SER A 91 -1.83 -13.54 -18.19
C SER A 91 -2.27 -14.83 -17.51
N LEU A 92 -2.23 -15.97 -18.22
CA LEU A 92 -2.52 -17.29 -17.62
C LEU A 92 -1.52 -17.68 -16.53
N ARG A 93 -0.21 -17.44 -16.73
CA ARG A 93 0.79 -17.66 -15.67
C ARG A 93 0.53 -16.78 -14.46
N PHE A 94 0.19 -15.51 -14.67
CA PHE A 94 -0.11 -14.60 -13.58
C PHE A 94 -1.38 -15.01 -12.82
N LYS A 95 -2.43 -15.40 -13.54
CA LYS A 95 -3.64 -16.02 -12.96
C LYS A 95 -3.28 -17.19 -12.05
N ASN A 96 -2.57 -18.20 -12.57
CA ASN A 96 -2.22 -19.40 -11.81
C ASN A 96 -1.40 -19.06 -10.56
N MET A 97 -0.48 -18.11 -10.67
CA MET A 97 0.30 -17.61 -9.53
C MET A 97 -0.62 -17.00 -8.46
N LEU A 98 -1.53 -16.09 -8.83
CA LEU A 98 -2.44 -15.45 -7.88
C LEU A 98 -3.42 -16.45 -7.24
N HIS A 99 -3.91 -17.45 -7.98
CA HIS A 99 -4.70 -18.53 -7.40
C HIS A 99 -3.90 -19.33 -6.37
N SER A 100 -2.64 -19.68 -6.68
CA SER A 100 -1.76 -20.37 -5.73
C SER A 100 -1.53 -19.55 -4.46
N LEU A 101 -1.24 -18.25 -4.60
CA LEU A 101 -1.07 -17.34 -3.48
C LEU A 101 -2.35 -17.19 -2.64
N SER A 102 -3.52 -17.19 -3.28
CA SER A 102 -4.81 -17.09 -2.60
C SER A 102 -5.14 -18.24 -1.66
N ASN A 103 -4.39 -19.34 -1.71
CA ASN A 103 -4.55 -20.46 -0.78
C ASN A 103 -3.87 -20.22 0.56
N MET A 104 -2.99 -19.22 0.66
CA MET A 104 -2.19 -18.97 1.86
C MET A 104 -3.06 -18.70 3.09
N PRO A 105 -4.06 -17.78 3.06
CA PRO A 105 -4.93 -17.55 4.21
C PRO A 105 -5.81 -18.74 4.59
N LEU A 106 -6.16 -19.60 3.62
CA LEU A 106 -7.00 -20.77 3.89
C LEU A 106 -6.31 -21.80 4.78
N ARG A 107 -4.97 -21.83 4.78
CA ARG A 107 -4.20 -22.73 5.65
C ARG A 107 -4.35 -22.37 7.13
N TRP A 108 -4.68 -21.12 7.43
CA TRP A 108 -4.91 -20.67 8.81
C TRP A 108 -6.29 -21.07 9.34
N GLU A 109 -7.25 -21.39 8.47
CA GLU A 109 -8.62 -21.78 8.86
C GLU A 109 -8.69 -23.20 9.44
N ASN A 110 -7.58 -23.72 9.97
CA ASN A 110 -7.49 -25.00 10.66
C ASN A 110 -7.72 -24.78 12.17
N PRO A 111 -8.79 -25.35 12.76
CA PRO A 111 -9.08 -25.15 14.19
C PRO A 111 -7.93 -25.56 15.12
N GLY A 112 -7.27 -26.70 14.86
CA GLY A 112 -6.16 -27.16 15.69
C GLY A 112 -4.94 -26.23 15.65
N LEU A 113 -4.72 -25.55 14.53
CA LEU A 113 -3.67 -24.53 14.41
C LEU A 113 -4.02 -23.30 15.24
N LEU A 114 -5.27 -22.83 15.15
CA LEU A 114 -5.72 -21.66 15.89
C LEU A 114 -5.76 -21.91 17.40
N ASP A 115 -6.14 -23.12 17.83
CA ASP A 115 -6.10 -23.52 19.25
C ASP A 115 -4.66 -23.54 19.77
N GLU A 116 -3.71 -24.13 19.04
CA GLU A 116 -2.30 -24.12 19.42
C GLU A 116 -1.72 -22.71 19.45
N ALA A 117 -2.12 -21.86 18.50
CA ALA A 117 -1.75 -20.46 18.48
C ALA A 117 -2.24 -19.72 19.75
N LEU A 118 -3.49 -19.93 20.16
CA LEU A 118 -4.06 -19.34 21.37
C LEU A 118 -3.34 -19.82 22.65
N ARG A 119 -2.85 -21.06 22.70
CA ARG A 119 -2.04 -21.56 23.83
C ARG A 119 -0.70 -20.86 23.97
N VAL A 120 -0.13 -20.39 22.87
CA VAL A 120 1.20 -19.77 22.82
C VAL A 120 1.14 -18.26 23.08
N ILE A 121 0.02 -17.60 22.74
CA ILE A 121 -0.19 -16.18 23.02
C ILE A 121 -0.37 -15.97 24.52
N PRO A 122 0.30 -15.00 25.16
CA PRO A 122 0.04 -14.62 26.54
C PRO A 122 -1.26 -13.81 26.62
N LEU A 123 -2.40 -14.49 26.48
CA LEU A 123 -3.71 -13.87 26.28
C LEU A 123 -4.06 -12.83 27.34
N GLU A 124 -3.86 -13.16 28.63
CA GLU A 124 -4.10 -12.25 29.76
C GLU A 124 -3.38 -10.91 29.55
N LYS A 125 -2.05 -10.95 29.39
CA LYS A 125 -1.25 -9.75 29.13
C LYS A 125 -1.72 -8.96 27.90
N ILE A 126 -2.06 -9.66 26.81
CA ILE A 126 -2.52 -8.99 25.58
C ILE A 126 -3.85 -8.28 25.79
N TYR A 127 -4.79 -8.92 26.49
CA TYR A 127 -6.11 -8.35 26.75
C TYR A 127 -6.07 -7.23 27.78
N ASP A 128 -5.22 -7.33 28.81
CA ASP A 128 -5.00 -6.27 29.80
C ASP A 128 -4.43 -5.01 29.12
N GLU A 129 -3.36 -5.15 28.31
CA GLU A 129 -2.79 -4.04 27.55
C GLU A 129 -3.81 -3.41 26.58
N ALA A 130 -4.65 -4.24 25.96
CA ALA A 130 -5.67 -3.77 25.03
C ALA A 130 -6.81 -3.04 25.74
N GLU A 131 -7.20 -3.49 26.94
CA GLU A 131 -8.20 -2.85 27.77
C GLU A 131 -7.72 -1.48 28.24
N GLU A 132 -6.52 -1.39 28.80
CA GLU A 132 -5.91 -0.11 29.20
C GLU A 132 -5.86 0.87 28.02
N GLU A 133 -5.34 0.42 26.87
CA GLU A 133 -5.25 1.26 25.68
C GLU A 133 -6.65 1.68 25.16
N SER A 134 -7.63 0.79 25.19
CA SER A 134 -9.01 1.11 24.79
C SER A 134 -9.67 2.12 25.72
N GLN A 135 -9.44 2.03 27.03
CA GLN A 135 -9.98 2.97 28.02
C GLN A 135 -9.37 4.37 27.84
N ILE A 136 -8.06 4.46 27.60
CA ILE A 136 -7.38 5.73 27.31
C ILE A 136 -7.97 6.37 26.05
N LEU A 137 -8.09 5.62 24.94
CA LEU A 137 -8.65 6.15 23.68
C LEU A 137 -10.12 6.57 23.81
N GLN A 138 -10.87 5.91 24.67
CA GLN A 138 -12.26 6.26 24.96
C GLN A 138 -12.32 7.57 25.75
N ALA A 139 -11.53 7.70 26.83
CA ALA A 139 -11.44 8.93 27.62
C ALA A 139 -10.96 10.13 26.79
N GLU A 140 -9.98 9.92 25.89
CA GLU A 140 -9.53 10.95 24.94
C GLU A 140 -10.68 11.43 24.04
N ALA A 141 -11.49 10.51 23.52
CA ALA A 141 -12.63 10.86 22.68
C ALA A 141 -13.71 11.65 23.43
N GLU A 142 -13.99 11.26 24.68
CA GLU A 142 -14.95 11.92 25.57
C GLU A 142 -14.48 13.31 26.02
N SER A 143 -13.16 13.50 26.15
CA SER A 143 -12.58 14.82 26.46
C SER A 143 -12.63 15.81 25.29
N MET A 144 -12.83 15.32 24.06
CA MET A 144 -12.99 16.15 22.88
C MET A 144 -14.46 16.53 22.66
N ALA A 145 -14.71 17.45 21.71
CA ALA A 145 -16.06 17.89 21.36
C ALA A 145 -17.07 16.73 21.17
N ALA A 146 -18.32 16.97 21.57
CA ALA A 146 -19.39 15.98 21.55
C ALA A 146 -19.51 15.25 20.20
N GLY A 147 -19.56 13.92 20.24
CA GLY A 147 -19.75 13.07 19.06
C GLY A 147 -18.46 12.53 18.42
N LYS A 148 -17.27 12.85 18.94
CA LYS A 148 -16.04 12.16 18.53
C LYS A 148 -16.02 10.73 19.08
N LYS A 149 -15.53 9.81 18.25
CA LYS A 149 -15.31 8.40 18.61
C LYS A 149 -13.85 8.17 18.94
N ALA A 150 -13.57 7.17 19.78
CA ALA A 150 -12.22 6.66 20.02
C ALA A 150 -11.49 6.43 18.70
N ALA A 151 -10.17 6.65 18.68
CA ALA A 151 -9.39 6.49 17.46
C ALA A 151 -9.43 5.04 16.94
N TRP A 152 -9.53 4.07 17.85
CA TRP A 152 -9.53 2.63 17.60
C TRP A 152 -10.54 1.93 18.51
N GLY A 153 -11.04 0.77 18.08
CA GLY A 153 -11.88 -0.08 18.91
C GLY A 153 -11.07 -1.09 19.72
N TYR A 154 -11.70 -1.75 20.70
CA TYR A 154 -11.03 -2.75 21.54
C TYR A 154 -10.27 -3.82 20.75
N GLN A 155 -10.90 -4.42 19.73
CA GLN A 155 -10.23 -5.44 18.90
C GLN A 155 -9.01 -4.89 18.14
N ASP A 156 -9.03 -3.60 17.77
CA ASP A 156 -7.86 -2.96 17.17
C ASP A 156 -6.72 -2.85 18.19
N CYS A 157 -7.03 -2.52 19.44
CA CYS A 157 -6.07 -2.51 20.56
C CYS A 157 -5.49 -3.91 20.83
N VAL A 158 -6.30 -4.97 20.77
CA VAL A 158 -5.84 -6.36 20.89
C VAL A 158 -4.78 -6.69 19.83
N VAL A 159 -5.04 -6.35 18.56
CA VAL A 159 -4.05 -6.61 17.49
C VAL A 159 -2.79 -5.75 17.66
N ARG A 160 -2.92 -4.52 18.17
CA ARG A 160 -1.76 -3.65 18.44
C ARG A 160 -0.90 -4.17 19.59
N ALA A 161 -1.51 -4.66 20.68
CA ALA A 161 -0.79 -5.36 21.75
C ALA A 161 -0.11 -6.63 21.23
N LEU A 162 -0.83 -7.43 20.44
CA LEU A 162 -0.29 -8.63 19.78
C LEU A 162 0.92 -8.29 18.88
N LEU A 163 0.84 -7.20 18.12
CA LEU A 163 1.92 -6.70 17.25
C LEU A 163 3.19 -6.37 18.06
N ARG A 164 3.04 -5.65 19.18
CA ARG A 164 4.16 -5.32 20.09
C ARG A 164 4.79 -6.58 20.67
N TRP A 165 3.98 -7.49 21.23
CA TRP A 165 4.47 -8.75 21.76
C TRP A 165 5.17 -9.61 20.70
N PHE A 166 4.57 -9.69 19.51
CA PHE A 166 5.11 -10.50 18.42
C PHE A 166 6.53 -10.08 18.06
N LYS A 167 6.73 -8.78 17.81
CA LYS A 167 8.03 -8.24 17.41
C LYS A 167 9.05 -8.21 18.55
N ARG A 168 8.62 -7.86 19.76
CA ARG A 168 9.53 -7.57 20.87
C ARG A 168 9.88 -8.80 21.71
N SER A 169 9.08 -9.86 21.64
CA SER A 169 9.21 -10.99 22.56
C SER A 169 9.05 -12.35 21.90
N PHE A 170 8.19 -12.48 20.89
CA PHE A 170 7.86 -13.79 20.34
C PHE A 170 8.76 -14.21 19.18
N PHE A 171 8.94 -13.34 18.18
CA PHE A 171 9.51 -13.71 16.89
C PHE A 171 10.82 -12.95 16.60
N SER A 172 11.79 -13.65 16.02
CA SER A 172 13.15 -13.13 15.81
C SER A 172 13.50 -12.98 14.34
N TRP A 173 14.17 -11.88 13.99
CA TRP A 173 14.66 -11.66 12.63
C TRP A 173 15.94 -12.46 12.39
N VAL A 174 16.02 -13.15 11.25
CA VAL A 174 17.23 -13.87 10.84
C VAL A 174 17.71 -13.33 9.52
N ASN A 175 18.85 -12.61 9.55
CA ASN A 175 19.57 -12.28 8.32
C ASN A 175 20.39 -13.48 7.87
N ASN A 176 21.37 -13.89 8.68
CA ASN A 176 22.12 -15.14 8.53
C ASN A 176 22.01 -15.88 9.86
N PRO A 177 21.76 -17.20 9.89
CA PRO A 177 21.76 -17.96 11.14
C PRO A 177 23.16 -17.95 11.78
N PRO A 178 23.29 -17.76 13.11
CA PRO A 178 24.58 -17.93 13.78
C PRO A 178 25.02 -19.40 13.73
N CYS A 179 26.33 -19.65 13.81
CA CYS A 179 26.87 -21.01 13.89
C CYS A 179 26.37 -21.72 15.16
N SER A 180 25.79 -22.91 15.01
CA SER A 180 25.29 -23.74 16.12
C SER A 180 26.39 -24.25 17.05
N ARG A 181 27.65 -24.32 16.58
CA ARG A 181 28.78 -24.83 17.38
C ARG A 181 29.52 -23.75 18.16
N CYS A 182 29.77 -22.59 17.54
CA CYS A 182 30.63 -21.55 18.12
C CYS A 182 29.99 -20.17 18.15
N TYR A 183 28.72 -20.05 17.76
CA TYR A 183 27.93 -18.81 17.75
C TYR A 183 28.49 -17.65 16.92
N SER A 184 29.58 -17.90 16.18
CA SER A 184 30.17 -16.92 15.28
C SER A 184 29.23 -16.63 14.10
N PRO A 185 29.36 -15.44 13.48
CA PRO A 185 28.64 -15.11 12.25
C PRO A 185 28.86 -16.16 11.15
N THR A 186 27.89 -16.24 10.24
CA THR A 186 27.97 -17.12 9.07
C THR A 186 27.85 -16.31 7.78
N VAL A 187 28.39 -16.86 6.70
CA VAL A 187 28.33 -16.28 5.35
C VAL A 187 27.52 -17.20 4.46
N ALA A 188 26.65 -16.63 3.63
CA ALA A 188 25.82 -17.40 2.69
C ALA A 188 26.70 -18.12 1.65
N VAL A 189 26.42 -19.39 1.41
CA VAL A 189 27.12 -20.24 0.44
C VAL A 189 26.24 -20.55 -0.77
N GLY A 190 24.93 -20.65 -0.56
CA GLY A 190 23.98 -20.90 -1.64
C GLY A 190 22.69 -21.55 -1.14
N ILE A 191 22.02 -22.27 -2.02
CA ILE A 191 20.79 -23.03 -1.73
C ILE A 191 21.09 -24.52 -1.79
N THR A 192 20.53 -25.29 -0.87
CA THR A 192 20.64 -26.74 -0.78
C THR A 192 19.24 -27.37 -0.78
N PRO A 193 19.05 -28.59 -1.29
CA PRO A 193 17.76 -29.26 -1.22
C PRO A 193 17.32 -29.46 0.25
N PRO A 194 16.01 -29.34 0.55
CA PRO A 194 15.47 -29.70 1.85
C PRO A 194 15.75 -31.16 2.21
N LEU A 195 16.04 -31.41 3.48
CA LEU A 195 16.05 -32.76 4.05
C LEU A 195 14.61 -33.29 4.14
N PRO A 196 14.42 -34.62 4.23
CA PRO A 196 13.08 -35.21 4.35
C PRO A 196 12.23 -34.63 5.49
N ASP A 197 12.83 -34.34 6.65
CA ASP A 197 12.14 -33.75 7.80
C ASP A 197 11.79 -32.26 7.59
N GLU A 198 12.67 -31.51 6.92
CA GLU A 198 12.45 -30.11 6.56
C GLU A 198 11.33 -30.01 5.52
N GLN A 199 11.33 -30.90 4.53
CA GLN A 199 10.30 -30.98 3.50
C GLN A 199 8.94 -31.39 4.08
N ALA A 200 8.92 -32.38 4.98
CA ALA A 200 7.70 -32.80 5.69
C ALA A 200 7.08 -31.66 6.51
N ARG A 201 7.91 -30.71 6.97
CA ARG A 201 7.51 -29.49 7.68
C ARG A 201 7.24 -28.29 6.76
N GLY A 202 7.15 -28.52 5.44
CA GLY A 202 6.75 -27.49 4.47
C GLY A 202 7.86 -26.51 4.08
N ALA A 203 9.14 -26.87 4.26
CA ALA A 203 10.25 -26.13 3.65
C ALA A 203 10.39 -26.49 2.17
N ASN A 204 10.27 -25.49 1.30
CA ASN A 204 10.49 -25.67 -0.14
C ASN A 204 11.93 -25.34 -0.57
N GLN A 205 12.65 -24.58 0.26
CA GLN A 205 13.99 -24.11 -0.02
C GLN A 205 14.79 -24.05 1.28
N VAL A 206 16.07 -24.38 1.21
CA VAL A 206 17.00 -24.26 2.34
C VAL A 206 18.20 -23.46 1.92
N GLU A 207 18.47 -22.40 2.67
CA GLU A 207 19.69 -21.61 2.50
C GLU A 207 20.83 -22.25 3.29
N ALA A 208 22.00 -22.38 2.67
CA ALA A 208 23.20 -22.93 3.27
C ALA A 208 24.17 -21.81 3.64
N TYR A 209 24.70 -21.86 4.86
CA TYR A 209 25.63 -20.89 5.40
C TYR A 209 26.87 -21.59 5.93
N ARG A 210 28.02 -20.92 5.88
CA ARG A 210 29.29 -21.41 6.44
C ARG A 210 29.75 -20.47 7.54
N CYS A 211 30.15 -21.02 8.67
CA CYS A 211 30.75 -20.27 9.76
C CYS A 211 31.98 -19.48 9.29
N SER A 212 32.02 -18.18 9.62
CA SER A 212 33.14 -17.30 9.24
C SER A 212 34.38 -17.51 10.12
N HIS A 213 34.26 -18.27 11.22
CA HIS A 213 35.40 -18.60 12.07
C HIS A 213 36.21 -19.74 11.46
N GLU A 214 37.47 -19.45 11.13
CA GLU A 214 38.38 -20.37 10.42
C GLU A 214 38.59 -21.71 11.13
N GLY A 215 38.60 -21.72 12.47
CA GLY A 215 38.75 -22.94 13.27
C GLY A 215 37.48 -23.81 13.35
N CYS A 216 36.32 -23.27 12.95
CA CYS A 216 35.05 -23.99 13.03
C CYS A 216 34.59 -24.47 11.64
N LYS A 217 34.43 -23.54 10.68
CA LYS A 217 33.98 -23.81 9.30
C LYS A 217 32.71 -24.68 9.17
N ASN A 218 31.94 -24.84 10.24
CA ASN A 218 30.70 -25.62 10.26
C ASN A 218 29.67 -25.02 9.29
N TYR A 219 28.80 -25.88 8.76
CA TYR A 219 27.71 -25.46 7.90
C TYR A 219 26.41 -25.37 8.71
N GLU A 220 25.64 -24.31 8.44
CA GLU A 220 24.32 -24.08 8.99
C GLU A 220 23.28 -24.14 7.87
N ARG A 221 22.13 -24.72 8.20
CA ARG A 221 20.97 -24.79 7.32
C ARG A 221 19.91 -23.83 7.82
N PHE A 222 19.29 -23.10 6.90
CA PHE A 222 18.15 -22.23 7.20
C PHE A 222 16.98 -22.57 6.28
N PRO A 223 16.12 -23.51 6.69
CA PRO A 223 14.95 -23.89 5.94
C PRO A 223 13.92 -22.76 5.95
N ARG A 224 13.35 -22.46 4.77
CA ARG A 224 12.32 -21.45 4.57
C ARG A 224 10.95 -22.11 4.70
N TYR A 225 10.43 -22.15 5.92
CA TYR A 225 9.16 -22.79 6.25
C TYR A 225 7.97 -21.92 5.87
N ASN A 226 6.97 -22.55 5.22
CA ASN A 226 5.69 -21.91 4.92
C ASN A 226 4.54 -22.40 5.82
N ASP A 227 4.77 -23.41 6.65
CA ASP A 227 3.78 -23.95 7.57
C ASP A 227 3.74 -23.14 8.88
N ALA A 228 2.57 -22.57 9.20
CA ALA A 228 2.38 -21.76 10.39
C ALA A 228 2.57 -22.54 11.70
N PHE A 229 2.30 -23.86 11.74
CA PHE A 229 2.62 -24.69 12.91
C PHE A 229 4.12 -24.69 13.20
N VAL A 230 4.92 -24.80 12.14
CA VAL A 230 6.39 -24.82 12.27
C VAL A 230 6.91 -23.44 12.63
N LEU A 231 6.27 -22.37 12.16
CA LEU A 231 6.63 -21.00 12.52
C LEU A 231 6.33 -20.67 14.00
N LEU A 232 5.26 -21.22 14.58
CA LEU A 232 4.97 -21.12 16.02
C LEU A 232 6.09 -21.73 16.89
N GLN A 233 6.77 -22.75 16.37
CA GLN A 233 7.87 -23.44 17.06
C GLN A 233 9.21 -22.79 16.80
N THR A 234 9.52 -22.49 15.53
CA THR A 234 10.84 -21.95 15.14
C THR A 234 10.99 -20.48 15.52
N ARG A 235 9.89 -19.72 15.56
CA ARG A 235 9.80 -18.33 16.04
C ARG A 235 10.82 -17.38 15.43
N LYS A 236 11.25 -17.65 14.19
CA LYS A 236 12.29 -16.89 13.53
C LYS A 236 12.15 -16.94 12.02
N GLY A 237 12.62 -15.89 11.35
CA GLY A 237 12.50 -15.81 9.91
C GLY A 237 12.78 -14.41 9.35
N ARG A 238 12.32 -14.18 8.12
CA ARG A 238 12.28 -12.88 7.45
C ARG A 238 10.83 -12.46 7.18
N CYS A 239 10.63 -11.41 6.39
CA CYS A 239 9.31 -10.83 6.13
C CYS A 239 8.23 -11.87 5.75
N GLY A 240 8.58 -12.90 4.96
CA GLY A 240 7.68 -14.01 4.63
C GLY A 240 7.15 -14.77 5.85
N GLU A 241 8.06 -15.29 6.68
CA GLU A 241 7.72 -16.04 7.88
C GLU A 241 7.05 -15.16 8.95
N TRP A 242 7.53 -13.92 9.10
CA TRP A 242 6.96 -12.92 10.00
C TRP A 242 5.50 -12.63 9.65
N ALA A 243 5.21 -12.28 8.39
CA ALA A 243 3.85 -11.97 7.96
C ALA A 243 2.93 -13.20 8.04
N ASN A 244 3.43 -14.39 7.69
CA ASN A 244 2.66 -15.63 7.78
C ASN A 244 2.24 -15.94 9.23
N CYS A 245 3.22 -16.01 10.14
CA CYS A 245 2.97 -16.33 11.53
C CYS A 245 2.11 -15.27 12.22
N PHE A 246 2.42 -13.98 12.02
CA PHE A 246 1.65 -12.89 12.62
C PHE A 246 0.20 -12.85 12.11
N SER A 247 -0.01 -12.99 10.79
CA SER A 247 -1.36 -13.02 10.22
C SER A 247 -2.20 -14.17 10.79
N MET A 248 -1.59 -15.34 10.96
CA MET A 248 -2.24 -16.50 11.58
C MET A 248 -2.60 -16.21 13.04
N LEU A 249 -1.72 -15.60 13.82
CA LEU A 249 -2.01 -15.19 15.21
C LEU A 249 -3.15 -14.18 15.29
N CYS A 250 -3.19 -13.19 14.38
CA CYS A 250 -4.32 -12.27 14.27
C CYS A 250 -5.63 -13.01 13.98
N ARG A 251 -5.58 -14.04 13.14
CA ARG A 251 -6.73 -14.88 12.83
C ARG A 251 -7.18 -15.71 14.03
N ALA A 252 -6.24 -16.20 14.85
CA ALA A 252 -6.50 -16.96 16.08
C ALA A 252 -7.24 -16.13 17.13
N VAL A 253 -6.84 -14.86 17.34
CA VAL A 253 -7.54 -13.92 18.25
C VAL A 253 -8.84 -13.35 17.67
N GLY A 254 -9.38 -13.96 16.62
CA GLY A 254 -10.71 -13.64 16.07
C GLY A 254 -10.76 -12.49 15.05
N SER A 255 -9.61 -11.98 14.59
CA SER A 255 -9.62 -10.91 13.58
C SER A 255 -9.82 -11.45 12.17
N ARG A 256 -10.45 -10.64 11.29
CA ARG A 256 -10.42 -10.87 9.85
C ARG A 256 -9.11 -10.37 9.29
N VAL A 257 -8.40 -11.23 8.57
CA VAL A 257 -7.02 -11.00 8.15
C VAL A 257 -6.88 -11.20 6.64
N ARG A 258 -6.03 -10.38 6.03
CA ARG A 258 -5.52 -10.56 4.69
C ARG A 258 -4.01 -10.67 4.71
N TRP A 259 -3.49 -11.60 3.92
CA TRP A 259 -2.08 -11.63 3.53
C TRP A 259 -1.89 -10.77 2.28
N VAL A 260 -1.04 -9.76 2.36
CA VAL A 260 -0.76 -8.87 1.24
C VAL A 260 0.55 -9.25 0.58
N TRP A 261 0.46 -9.63 -0.68
CA TRP A 261 1.61 -9.90 -1.53
C TRP A 261 1.99 -8.65 -2.31
N ASN A 262 3.26 -8.25 -2.23
CA ASN A 262 3.83 -7.26 -3.13
C ASN A 262 4.83 -7.90 -4.12
N ALA A 263 4.76 -7.45 -5.37
CA ALA A 263 5.58 -7.98 -6.45
C ALA A 263 7.09 -7.71 -6.30
N GLU A 264 7.47 -6.70 -5.53
CA GLU A 264 8.86 -6.29 -5.25
C GLU A 264 9.44 -6.95 -3.99
N ASP A 265 9.07 -8.23 -3.77
CA ASP A 265 9.65 -9.10 -2.74
C ASP A 265 9.44 -8.57 -1.30
N HIS A 266 8.20 -8.19 -0.99
CA HIS A 266 7.77 -7.89 0.37
C HIS A 266 6.34 -8.39 0.59
N VAL A 267 6.01 -8.70 1.83
CA VAL A 267 4.69 -9.19 2.22
C VAL A 267 4.35 -8.67 3.60
N TRP A 268 3.06 -8.44 3.86
CA TRP A 268 2.58 -7.92 5.14
C TRP A 268 1.12 -8.32 5.39
N THR A 269 0.54 -7.77 6.45
CA THR A 269 -0.79 -8.12 6.94
C THR A 269 -1.75 -6.96 6.78
N GLU A 270 -3.01 -7.24 6.47
CA GLU A 270 -4.11 -6.29 6.70
C GLU A 270 -5.12 -6.92 7.65
N VAL A 271 -5.62 -6.14 8.60
CA VAL A 271 -6.70 -6.57 9.51
C VAL A 271 -7.92 -5.68 9.34
N TYR A 272 -9.12 -6.26 9.37
CA TYR A 272 -10.34 -5.47 9.22
C TYR A 272 -10.78 -4.89 10.57
N SER A 273 -10.75 -3.56 10.68
CA SER A 273 -11.29 -2.86 11.85
C SER A 273 -12.79 -2.69 11.69
N VAL A 274 -13.58 -3.36 12.55
CA VAL A 274 -15.03 -3.16 12.61
C VAL A 274 -15.37 -1.73 13.04
N HIS A 275 -14.58 -1.18 13.96
CA HIS A 275 -14.73 0.19 14.46
C HIS A 275 -14.54 1.24 13.37
N ARG A 276 -13.45 1.13 12.59
CA ARG A 276 -13.15 2.04 11.47
C ARG A 276 -13.86 1.68 10.17
N LYS A 277 -14.49 0.51 10.11
CA LYS A 277 -15.19 -0.05 8.93
C LYS A 277 -14.30 -0.14 7.68
N ARG A 278 -13.01 -0.42 7.84
CA ARG A 278 -12.03 -0.56 6.76
C ARG A 278 -10.89 -1.51 7.15
N TRP A 279 -10.14 -1.92 6.14
CA TRP A 279 -8.88 -2.65 6.33
C TRP A 279 -7.79 -1.71 6.81
N ILE A 280 -6.99 -2.21 7.76
CA ILE A 280 -5.87 -1.51 8.39
C ILE A 280 -4.59 -2.24 8.00
N HIS A 281 -3.62 -1.49 7.50
CA HIS A 281 -2.28 -2.00 7.21
C HIS A 281 -1.55 -2.36 8.51
N VAL A 282 -0.92 -3.53 8.55
CA VAL A 282 -0.07 -3.98 9.65
C VAL A 282 1.20 -4.64 9.12
N ASP A 283 2.36 -4.09 9.48
CA ASP A 283 3.65 -4.72 9.21
C ASP A 283 4.32 -5.17 10.52
N ALA A 284 4.33 -6.49 10.74
CA ALA A 284 4.90 -7.11 11.92
C ALA A 284 6.41 -6.91 12.04
N CYS A 285 7.13 -6.88 10.91
CA CYS A 285 8.57 -6.66 10.92
C CYS A 285 8.93 -5.26 11.43
N GLU A 286 8.04 -4.29 11.24
CA GLU A 286 8.28 -2.87 11.52
C GLU A 286 7.47 -2.35 12.72
N GLU A 287 6.65 -3.19 13.37
CA GLU A 287 5.66 -2.75 14.37
C GLU A 287 4.71 -1.66 13.85
N ALA A 288 4.48 -1.62 12.54
CA ALA A 288 3.79 -0.51 11.91
C ALA A 288 2.27 -0.76 11.88
N TRP A 289 1.51 0.10 12.56
CA TRP A 289 0.04 0.09 12.55
C TRP A 289 -0.50 1.25 11.71
N ASP A 290 -1.33 0.95 10.71
CA ASP A 290 -2.00 1.92 9.83
C ASP A 290 -1.08 2.91 9.11
N LYS A 291 0.14 2.47 8.76
CA LYS A 291 1.15 3.23 8.00
C LYS A 291 1.34 2.72 6.55
N PRO A 292 0.33 2.76 5.66
CA PRO A 292 0.47 2.20 4.31
C PRO A 292 1.46 2.98 3.40
N ARG A 293 1.86 4.20 3.77
CA ARG A 293 2.88 5.00 3.05
C ARG A 293 4.32 4.60 3.41
N LEU A 294 4.51 3.70 4.37
CA LEU A 294 5.81 3.25 4.86
C LEU A 294 6.75 2.81 3.74
N TYR A 295 6.25 1.97 2.83
CA TYR A 295 7.07 1.36 1.79
C TYR A 295 7.47 2.37 0.69
N THR A 296 6.55 3.23 0.30
CA THR A 296 6.74 4.15 -0.81
C THR A 296 7.48 5.40 -0.38
N GLU A 297 7.01 6.06 0.67
CA GLU A 297 7.57 7.34 1.11
C GLU A 297 8.64 7.19 2.17
N GLY A 298 8.53 6.19 3.04
CA GLY A 298 9.58 5.86 4.00
C GLY A 298 10.76 5.21 3.33
N TRP A 299 10.53 4.06 2.69
CA TRP A 299 11.63 3.29 2.08
C TRP A 299 11.98 3.72 0.66
N GLY A 300 11.21 4.63 0.06
CA GLY A 300 11.46 5.09 -1.31
C GLY A 300 11.13 4.06 -2.39
N LYS A 301 10.39 2.98 -2.08
CA LYS A 301 10.12 1.92 -3.06
C LYS A 301 9.19 2.39 -4.17
N LYS A 302 9.40 1.80 -5.35
CA LYS A 302 8.40 1.77 -6.42
C LYS A 302 7.72 0.43 -6.41
N LEU A 303 6.39 0.41 -6.34
CA LEU A 303 5.60 -0.82 -6.25
C LEU A 303 4.69 -0.97 -7.47
N SER A 304 4.60 -2.18 -8.02
CA SER A 304 3.74 -2.47 -9.18
C SER A 304 2.41 -3.09 -8.75
N TYR A 305 2.44 -4.17 -8.00
CA TYR A 305 1.26 -4.90 -7.53
C TYR A 305 1.32 -5.09 -6.02
N CYS A 306 0.26 -4.73 -5.31
CA CYS A 306 -0.03 -5.16 -3.94
C CYS A 306 -1.40 -5.85 -3.94
N ILE A 307 -1.41 -7.18 -3.87
CA ILE A 307 -2.64 -7.98 -3.93
C ILE A 307 -2.89 -8.61 -2.57
N ALA A 308 -4.06 -8.34 -2.00
CA ALA A 308 -4.46 -8.86 -0.71
C ALA A 308 -5.35 -10.10 -0.88
N PHE A 309 -5.09 -11.12 -0.08
CA PHE A 309 -5.83 -12.38 -0.07
C PHE A 309 -6.36 -12.67 1.33
N SER A 310 -7.62 -13.11 1.45
CA SER A 310 -8.21 -13.64 2.69
C SER A 310 -9.06 -14.89 2.42
N ALA A 311 -9.61 -15.47 3.48
CA ALA A 311 -10.66 -16.49 3.37
C ALA A 311 -11.89 -16.01 2.58
N ASP A 312 -12.14 -14.70 2.50
CA ASP A 312 -13.27 -14.09 1.81
C ASP A 312 -13.00 -13.81 0.31
N GLY A 313 -11.75 -13.91 -0.16
CA GLY A 313 -11.38 -13.62 -1.56
C GLY A 313 -10.08 -12.83 -1.74
N ALA A 314 -10.02 -12.07 -2.84
CA ALA A 314 -8.85 -11.25 -3.19
C ALA A 314 -9.25 -9.82 -3.58
N MET A 315 -8.33 -8.87 -3.39
CA MET A 315 -8.49 -7.46 -3.76
C MET A 315 -7.13 -6.88 -4.21
N ASP A 316 -7.13 -6.11 -5.30
CA ASP A 316 -5.99 -5.25 -5.63
C ASP A 316 -6.00 -4.02 -4.73
N VAL A 317 -5.09 -4.01 -3.75
CA VAL A 317 -4.94 -2.94 -2.76
C VAL A 317 -3.79 -2.00 -3.11
N THR A 318 -3.22 -2.08 -4.31
CA THR A 318 -2.07 -1.26 -4.74
C THR A 318 -2.27 0.23 -4.45
N ARG A 319 -3.47 0.76 -4.70
CA ARG A 319 -3.81 2.18 -4.48
C ARG A 319 -3.82 2.63 -3.00
N ARG A 320 -3.81 1.69 -2.03
CA ARG A 320 -3.64 2.03 -0.61
C ARG A 320 -2.18 2.43 -0.32
N TYR A 321 -1.25 1.74 -0.96
CA TYR A 321 0.21 1.82 -0.74
C TYR A 321 0.91 2.75 -1.75
N VAL A 322 0.42 2.80 -2.97
CA VAL A 322 0.92 3.67 -4.06
C VAL A 322 -0.11 4.77 -4.30
N ARG A 323 0.13 5.92 -3.68
CA ARG A 323 -0.77 7.10 -3.80
C ARG A 323 -0.28 8.09 -4.87
N ASP A 324 1.01 8.11 -5.13
CA ASP A 324 1.67 9.01 -6.08
C ASP A 324 2.32 8.20 -7.22
N ALA A 325 2.15 8.66 -8.46
CA ALA A 325 2.69 8.02 -9.66
C ALA A 325 4.22 7.87 -9.64
N LYS A 326 4.96 8.72 -8.91
CA LYS A 326 6.42 8.59 -8.77
C LYS A 326 6.86 7.30 -8.06
N HIS A 327 5.96 6.74 -7.25
CA HIS A 327 6.16 5.47 -6.52
C HIS A 327 5.49 4.28 -7.23
N ALA A 328 4.88 4.49 -8.40
CA ALA A 328 4.33 3.41 -9.19
C ALA A 328 5.43 2.77 -10.05
N ALA A 329 5.56 1.45 -9.96
CA ALA A 329 6.30 0.65 -10.94
C ALA A 329 5.35 0.17 -12.04
N GLU A 330 5.92 -0.24 -13.17
CA GLU A 330 5.15 -0.70 -14.33
C GLU A 330 4.38 -1.99 -14.02
N ARG A 331 3.12 -2.04 -14.49
CA ARG A 331 2.22 -3.17 -14.30
C ARG A 331 2.03 -3.92 -15.62
N ASN A 332 2.95 -4.83 -15.92
CA ASN A 332 3.04 -5.54 -17.21
C ASN A 332 2.87 -7.07 -17.11
N ARG A 333 2.37 -7.59 -15.98
CA ARG A 333 2.10 -9.03 -15.79
C ARG A 333 0.81 -9.49 -16.47
N ALA A 334 -0.19 -8.63 -16.56
CA ALA A 334 -1.44 -8.83 -17.32
C ALA A 334 -2.13 -7.47 -17.55
N PRO A 335 -3.02 -7.36 -18.55
CA PRO A 335 -3.93 -6.21 -18.67
C PRO A 335 -4.78 -6.02 -17.41
N GLU A 336 -5.10 -4.77 -17.04
CA GLU A 336 -5.87 -4.48 -15.82
C GLU A 336 -7.27 -5.13 -15.82
N ALA A 337 -7.92 -5.23 -16.99
CA ALA A 337 -9.20 -5.93 -17.16
C ALA A 337 -9.09 -7.42 -16.79
N VAL A 338 -7.95 -8.03 -17.10
CA VAL A 338 -7.66 -9.43 -16.80
C VAL A 338 -7.35 -9.62 -15.31
N LEU A 339 -6.59 -8.70 -14.71
CA LEU A 339 -6.38 -8.74 -13.26
C LEU A 339 -7.70 -8.64 -12.50
N LEU A 340 -8.59 -7.71 -12.92
CA LEU A 340 -9.91 -7.56 -12.33
C LEU A 340 -10.71 -8.87 -12.41
N HIS A 341 -10.73 -9.52 -13.57
CA HIS A 341 -11.36 -10.83 -13.75
C HIS A 341 -10.78 -11.91 -12.82
N ILE A 342 -9.45 -11.97 -12.65
CA ILE A 342 -8.81 -12.92 -11.74
C ILE A 342 -9.24 -12.67 -10.28
N MET A 343 -9.34 -11.40 -9.86
CA MET A 343 -9.83 -11.06 -8.52
C MET A 343 -11.29 -11.47 -8.33
N ASP A 344 -12.14 -11.24 -9.34
CA ASP A 344 -13.54 -11.66 -9.34
C ASP A 344 -13.69 -13.18 -9.25
N GLU A 345 -12.88 -13.92 -10.00
CA GLU A 345 -12.87 -15.38 -9.98
C GLU A 345 -12.50 -15.91 -8.59
N ILE A 346 -11.42 -15.41 -7.99
CA ILE A 346 -11.01 -15.82 -6.64
C ILE A 346 -12.10 -15.49 -5.62
N ARG A 347 -12.70 -14.28 -5.66
CA ARG A 347 -13.81 -13.91 -4.76
C ARG A 347 -15.02 -14.83 -4.95
N ALA A 348 -15.41 -15.11 -6.18
CA ALA A 348 -16.54 -15.98 -6.48
C ALA A 348 -16.31 -17.40 -5.94
N THR A 349 -15.10 -17.95 -6.11
CA THR A 349 -14.73 -19.25 -5.54
C THR A 349 -14.80 -19.25 -4.02
N ARG A 350 -14.21 -18.24 -3.35
CA ARG A 350 -14.20 -18.18 -1.87
C ARG A 350 -15.58 -17.99 -1.26
N ARG A 351 -16.47 -17.29 -1.97
CA ARG A 351 -17.81 -16.98 -1.48
C ARG A 351 -18.87 -17.96 -1.95
N SER A 352 -18.55 -18.99 -2.74
CA SER A 352 -19.56 -19.85 -3.38
C SER A 352 -20.57 -20.44 -2.38
N ASN A 353 -20.07 -20.90 -1.23
CA ASN A 353 -20.84 -21.61 -0.20
C ASN A 353 -21.36 -20.70 0.92
N MET A 354 -21.24 -19.37 0.78
CA MET A 354 -21.73 -18.42 1.79
C MET A 354 -23.23 -18.12 1.63
N SER A 355 -23.86 -17.72 2.74
CA SER A 355 -25.24 -17.24 2.77
C SER A 355 -25.41 -16.00 1.89
N LYS A 356 -26.64 -15.76 1.40
CA LYS A 356 -26.94 -14.53 0.62
C LYS A 356 -26.69 -13.26 1.45
N GLN A 357 -26.97 -13.31 2.76
CA GLN A 357 -26.76 -12.19 3.67
C GLN A 357 -25.28 -11.87 3.83
N ASP A 358 -24.42 -12.88 3.97
CA ASP A 358 -22.97 -12.67 4.07
C ASP A 358 -22.37 -12.17 2.77
N LYS A 359 -22.80 -12.72 1.63
CA LYS A 359 -22.39 -12.23 0.30
C LYS A 359 -22.72 -10.75 0.15
N PHE A 360 -23.96 -10.36 0.45
CA PHE A 360 -24.40 -8.97 0.37
C PHE A 360 -23.62 -8.04 1.32
N ARG A 361 -23.37 -8.48 2.55
CA ARG A 361 -22.54 -7.75 3.51
C ARG A 361 -21.13 -7.52 2.95
N LEU A 362 -20.46 -8.58 2.48
CA LEU A 362 -19.10 -8.52 1.94
C LEU A 362 -19.02 -7.67 0.67
N GLU A 363 -20.02 -7.73 -0.22
CA GLU A 363 -20.12 -6.83 -1.39
C GLU A 363 -20.20 -5.35 -0.96
N GLY A 364 -20.98 -5.05 0.09
CA GLY A 364 -21.03 -3.71 0.67
C GLY A 364 -19.68 -3.24 1.25
N GLU A 365 -18.88 -4.16 1.79
CA GLU A 365 -17.50 -3.89 2.23
C GLU A 365 -16.56 -3.64 1.05
N ASP A 366 -16.62 -4.48 0.01
CA ASP A 366 -15.81 -4.35 -1.20
C ASP A 366 -16.07 -3.00 -1.91
N ILE A 367 -17.34 -2.58 -2.02
CA ILE A 367 -17.72 -1.30 -2.61
C ILE A 367 -17.14 -0.12 -1.81
N ARG A 368 -17.16 -0.23 -0.48
CA ARG A 368 -16.61 0.81 0.40
C ARG A 368 -15.09 0.90 0.29
N GLU A 369 -14.40 -0.24 0.24
CA GLU A 369 -12.96 -0.29 0.00
C GLU A 369 -12.62 0.27 -1.40
N ALA A 370 -13.36 -0.08 -2.44
CA ALA A 370 -13.16 0.49 -3.78
C ALA A 370 -13.36 2.02 -3.83
N LYS A 371 -14.24 2.58 -2.98
CA LYS A 371 -14.37 4.03 -2.80
C LYS A 371 -13.16 4.62 -2.08
N GLU A 372 -12.71 4.00 -0.99
CA GLU A 372 -11.50 4.39 -0.24
C GLU A 372 -10.26 4.42 -1.15
N LEU A 373 -10.02 3.35 -1.91
CA LEU A 373 -8.87 3.22 -2.80
C LEU A 373 -8.87 4.27 -3.91
N ARG A 374 -10.05 4.62 -4.46
CA ARG A 374 -10.18 5.73 -5.43
C ARG A 374 -9.94 7.08 -4.77
N ALA A 375 -10.48 7.30 -3.57
CA ALA A 375 -10.29 8.54 -2.82
C ALA A 375 -8.81 8.78 -2.52
N ASN A 376 -8.03 7.76 -2.15
CA ASN A 376 -6.58 7.89 -1.91
C ASN A 376 -5.82 8.46 -3.13
N VAL A 377 -6.16 8.00 -4.33
CA VAL A 377 -5.56 8.50 -5.57
C VAL A 377 -6.01 9.91 -5.88
N ILE A 378 -7.32 10.18 -5.77
CA ILE A 378 -7.89 11.52 -6.01
C ILE A 378 -7.27 12.54 -5.06
N SER A 379 -7.19 12.25 -3.75
CA SER A 379 -6.58 13.14 -2.76
C SER A 379 -5.11 13.42 -3.08
N SER A 380 -4.36 12.43 -3.57
CA SER A 380 -2.97 12.67 -3.99
C SER A 380 -2.88 13.60 -5.19
N ILE A 381 -3.74 13.41 -6.20
CA ILE A 381 -3.81 14.29 -7.37
C ILE A 381 -4.22 15.71 -6.96
N VAL A 382 -5.26 15.85 -6.14
CA VAL A 382 -5.72 17.16 -5.63
C VAL A 382 -4.60 17.85 -4.87
N ASN A 383 -3.91 17.15 -3.97
CA ASN A 383 -2.76 17.70 -3.24
C ASN A 383 -1.62 18.11 -4.17
N ALA A 384 -1.37 17.38 -5.26
CA ALA A 384 -0.36 17.76 -6.25
C ALA A 384 -0.76 19.02 -7.02
N VAL A 385 -2.03 19.13 -7.41
CA VAL A 385 -2.57 20.29 -8.13
C VAL A 385 -2.63 21.53 -7.24
N SER A 386 -3.04 21.41 -5.97
CA SER A 386 -3.07 22.52 -5.00
C SER A 386 -1.69 23.08 -4.68
N LYS A 387 -0.61 22.35 -4.98
CA LYS A 387 0.78 22.80 -4.81
C LYS A 387 1.32 23.55 -6.03
N LEU A 388 0.54 23.68 -7.11
CA LEU A 388 0.94 24.46 -8.29
C LEU A 388 0.62 25.94 -8.03
N SER A 389 1.63 26.79 -7.90
CA SER A 389 1.42 28.23 -7.99
C SER A 389 1.40 28.68 -9.46
N PRO A 390 0.75 29.81 -9.81
CA PRO A 390 0.84 30.40 -11.15
C PRO A 390 2.29 30.67 -11.58
N GLU A 391 3.16 30.99 -10.63
CA GLU A 391 4.58 31.25 -10.84
C GLU A 391 5.39 29.98 -11.14
N ASP A 392 5.07 28.84 -10.50
CA ASP A 392 5.68 27.53 -10.80
C ASP A 392 5.28 27.03 -12.21
N ILE A 393 4.07 27.36 -12.66
CA ILE A 393 3.58 27.06 -14.02
C ILE A 393 4.32 27.88 -15.08
N ILE A 394 4.66 29.14 -14.76
CA ILE A 394 5.38 30.04 -15.67
C ILE A 394 6.88 29.72 -15.69
N ASN A 395 7.48 29.36 -14.55
CA ASN A 395 8.93 29.17 -14.40
C ASN A 395 9.41 27.71 -14.48
N GLY A 396 8.50 26.73 -14.59
CA GLY A 396 8.86 25.32 -14.76
C GLY A 396 9.59 24.67 -13.59
N GLN A 397 9.61 25.31 -12.41
CA GLN A 397 10.24 24.79 -11.20
C GLN A 397 9.19 24.53 -10.13
N VAL A 398 9.19 23.32 -9.54
CA VAL A 398 8.27 22.94 -8.47
C VAL A 398 8.99 23.04 -7.14
N THR A 399 8.73 24.08 -6.35
CA THR A 399 9.24 24.15 -4.97
C THR A 399 8.35 23.36 -4.01
N ARG A 400 8.95 22.38 -3.31
CA ARG A 400 8.21 21.46 -2.41
C ARG A 400 8.16 22.00 -0.98
N ARG A 401 6.95 22.24 -0.44
CA ARG A 401 6.71 22.26 1.01
C ARG A 401 6.34 20.86 1.53
N LEU A 402 6.89 20.50 2.68
CA LEU A 402 6.72 19.19 3.34
C LEU A 402 5.30 19.01 3.89
N ASP A 403 4.75 17.81 3.67
CA ASP A 403 3.44 17.34 4.14
C ASP A 403 3.54 16.92 5.63
N PRO A 404 2.66 17.37 6.53
CA PRO A 404 2.65 16.94 7.93
C PRO A 404 2.57 15.41 8.11
N ASP A 405 1.90 14.69 7.19
CA ASP A 405 1.83 13.23 7.22
C ASP A 405 3.06 12.56 6.57
N ALA A 406 3.86 13.29 5.79
CA ALA A 406 5.14 12.79 5.30
C ALA A 406 6.14 12.61 6.45
N GLN A 407 6.07 13.45 7.49
CA GLN A 407 6.95 13.33 8.67
C GLN A 407 6.82 11.97 9.37
N LYS A 408 5.60 11.41 9.44
CA LYS A 408 5.33 10.06 9.99
C LYS A 408 5.75 8.92 9.05
N ALA A 409 5.87 9.20 7.76
CA ALA A 409 6.23 8.21 6.75
C ALA A 409 7.75 8.10 6.56
N LEU A 410 8.55 9.11 6.95
CA LEU A 410 10.01 9.19 6.71
C LEU A 410 10.86 8.18 7.52
N GLU A 411 10.24 7.34 8.35
CA GLU A 411 10.95 6.28 9.07
C GLU A 411 11.49 5.25 8.06
N GLY A 412 12.83 5.10 8.03
CA GLY A 412 13.51 4.07 7.25
C GLY A 412 13.24 2.67 7.79
N ARG A 413 13.59 1.65 7.01
CA ARG A 413 13.42 0.25 7.42
C ARG A 413 14.21 -0.05 8.70
N MET A 414 13.53 -0.67 9.66
CA MET A 414 14.11 -1.09 10.93
C MET A 414 14.52 -2.57 10.95
N SER A 415 13.91 -3.43 10.12
CA SER A 415 14.28 -4.85 10.01
C SER A 415 15.38 -5.12 8.98
N GLY A 416 16.24 -6.11 9.25
CA GLY A 416 17.40 -6.41 8.41
C GLY A 416 18.69 -5.76 8.91
N ASN A 417 19.85 -6.24 8.44
CA ASN A 417 21.12 -5.62 8.79
C ASN A 417 21.39 -4.39 7.89
N ALA A 418 22.33 -3.52 8.30
CA ALA A 418 22.63 -2.29 7.56
C ALA A 418 23.14 -2.52 6.12
N GLN A 419 23.72 -3.68 5.81
CA GLN A 419 24.12 -4.03 4.45
C GLN A 419 22.90 -4.37 3.58
N TRP A 420 21.96 -5.16 4.11
CA TRP A 420 20.70 -5.52 3.46
C TRP A 420 19.86 -4.28 3.17
N ILE A 421 19.74 -3.37 4.14
CA ILE A 421 18.95 -2.14 4.00
C ILE A 421 19.56 -1.22 2.93
N ARG A 422 20.89 -1.05 2.95
CA ARG A 422 21.61 -0.25 1.94
C ARG A 422 21.53 -0.86 0.54
N ALA A 423 21.66 -2.18 0.41
CA ALA A 423 21.59 -2.86 -0.88
C ALA A 423 20.24 -2.63 -1.60
N ARG A 424 19.18 -2.35 -0.84
CA ARG A 424 17.84 -2.10 -1.36
C ARG A 424 17.40 -0.63 -1.30
N ASN A 425 18.28 0.26 -0.84
CA ASN A 425 18.01 1.70 -0.64
C ASN A 425 16.82 1.99 0.29
N GLU A 426 16.59 1.15 1.31
CA GLU A 426 15.40 1.20 2.18
C GLU A 426 15.64 1.95 3.51
N GLY A 427 16.76 2.69 3.64
CA GLY A 427 17.20 3.32 4.89
C GLY A 427 16.48 4.61 5.30
N GLY A 428 15.51 5.09 4.51
CA GLY A 428 14.86 6.39 4.71
C GLY A 428 15.65 7.57 4.12
N GLN A 429 14.99 8.70 3.89
CA GLN A 429 15.69 9.95 3.57
C GLN A 429 16.31 10.52 4.85
N GLN A 430 17.61 10.28 5.07
CA GLN A 430 18.35 11.09 6.04
C GLN A 430 18.32 12.54 5.56
N GLN A 431 17.61 13.41 6.27
CA GLN A 431 17.92 14.83 6.20
C GLN A 431 19.37 14.97 6.68
N ASN A 432 20.27 15.25 5.75
CA ASN A 432 21.59 15.80 6.05
C ASN A 432 21.37 17.15 6.75
N GLN A 433 21.06 17.12 8.04
CA GLN A 433 21.40 18.21 8.93
C GLN A 433 22.87 18.02 9.27
N GLN A 434 23.73 18.47 8.35
CA GLN A 434 25.06 18.89 8.75
C GLN A 434 24.85 20.01 9.77
N ASP A 435 25.02 19.67 11.05
CA ASP A 435 25.14 20.65 12.12
C ASP A 435 26.33 21.57 11.77
N PRO A 436 26.12 22.87 11.53
CA PRO A 436 27.20 23.80 11.19
C PRO A 436 28.20 24.03 12.34
N ARG A 437 28.03 23.40 13.52
CA ARG A 437 28.83 23.71 14.71
C ARG A 437 29.98 22.75 15.01
N ASN A 438 30.27 21.77 14.16
CA ASN A 438 31.50 20.96 14.30
C ASN A 438 32.45 21.16 13.11
N GLN A 439 32.95 22.39 12.97
CA GLN A 439 34.30 22.61 12.46
C GLN A 439 35.16 23.11 13.62
N HIS A 440 35.92 22.22 14.25
CA HIS A 440 37.20 22.58 14.85
C HIS A 440 38.28 21.74 14.17
N GLN A 441 39.26 22.47 13.66
CA GLN A 441 40.42 21.99 12.91
C GLN A 441 41.40 21.25 13.82
N ARG A 442 42.12 20.33 13.18
CA ARG A 442 43.45 19.75 13.46
C ARG A 442 44.08 19.97 14.83
#